data_AF-B5KLB2-F1
#
_entry.id   AF-B5KLB2-F1
#
_cell.length_a   1.000
_cell.length_b   1.000
_cell.length_c   1.000
_cell.angle_alpha   90.00
_cell.angle_beta   90.00
_cell.angle_gamma   90.00
#
_symmetry.space_group_name_H-M   'P 1'
#
loop_
_entity.id
_entity.type
_entity.pdbx_description
1 polymer ?
#
loop_
_entity_poly.entity_id
_entity_poly.type
_entity_poly.pdbx_seq_one_letter_code
_entity_poly.pdbx_strand_id
1 'polypeptide(L)'
;MLLFTLCFFADLENGGKALASPPGKWKKANVGFDSNTAFESLVVSPDKKTVKNVGVPQAVPDNPERFSSSPCVLGPPGFRSGRHFFEVKYGTQREWAVGLAGKSVKRKGYLRLVPEELIWQRGLWLLRRLETDSDKLQKGSGKIVVFLDYSEGKVIFDQDGEVTTIQANFNGEEVVPFYYLGGGVSLTNL
;
A
#
# COMPACT_ATOMS: atom_id res chain seq x y z
N MET A 1 -12.61 1.93 -32.39
CA MET A 1 -11.99 0.75 -31.74
C MET A 1 -10.95 1.28 -30.76
N LEU A 2 -11.09 1.33 -29.44
CA LEU A 2 -12.10 0.96 -28.45
C LEU A 2 -12.15 2.16 -27.47
N LEU A 3 -13.34 2.65 -27.10
CA LEU A 3 -13.49 3.69 -26.08
C LEU A 3 -13.34 3.03 -24.70
N PHE A 4 -12.26 3.30 -23.97
CA PHE A 4 -12.17 2.90 -22.55
C PHE A 4 -13.00 3.88 -21.73
N THR A 5 -14.24 3.51 -21.43
CA THR A 5 -15.09 4.25 -20.50
C THR A 5 -14.52 4.08 -19.08
N LEU A 6 -13.80 5.09 -18.59
CA LEU A 6 -13.51 5.24 -17.17
C LEU A 6 -14.83 5.54 -16.45
N CYS A 7 -15.40 4.54 -15.79
CA CYS A 7 -16.56 4.74 -14.91
C CYS A 7 -16.07 5.42 -13.63
N PHE A 8 -16.20 6.75 -13.56
CA PHE A 8 -16.08 7.50 -12.32
C PHE A 8 -17.34 7.26 -11.48
N PHE A 9 -17.22 6.53 -10.38
CA PHE A 9 -18.25 6.55 -9.35
C PHE A 9 -17.97 7.73 -8.42
N ALA A 10 -18.92 8.66 -8.33
CA ALA A 10 -18.86 9.78 -7.40
C ALA A 10 -19.41 9.32 -6.04
N ASP A 11 -18.56 9.26 -5.02
CA ASP A 11 -19.02 9.41 -3.63
C ASP A 11 -19.35 10.89 -3.44
N LEU A 12 -20.64 11.20 -3.41
CA LEU A 12 -21.14 12.56 -3.29
C LEU A 12 -21.16 12.99 -1.82
N GLU A 13 -20.01 13.03 -1.17
CA GLU A 13 -19.84 13.70 0.13
C GLU A 13 -18.34 14.07 0.30
N ASN A 14 -18.05 15.37 0.38
CA ASN A 14 -16.72 16.00 0.47
C ASN A 14 -15.85 16.06 -0.80
N GLY A 15 -16.21 16.89 -1.78
CA GLY A 15 -15.27 17.67 -2.64
C GLY A 15 -14.10 16.93 -3.31
N GLY A 16 -14.12 15.60 -3.34
CA GLY A 16 -13.03 14.75 -3.78
C GLY A 16 -13.16 14.45 -5.25
N LYS A 17 -12.02 14.44 -5.96
CA LYS A 17 -11.97 13.85 -7.29
C LYS A 17 -12.52 12.42 -7.19
N ALA A 18 -13.48 12.08 -8.05
CA ALA A 18 -14.03 10.73 -8.10
C ALA A 18 -12.91 9.72 -8.34
N LEU A 19 -12.95 8.61 -7.60
CA LEU A 19 -12.00 7.51 -7.78
C LEU A 19 -12.27 6.82 -9.12
N ALA A 20 -11.22 6.54 -9.87
CA ALA A 20 -11.30 5.75 -11.08
C ALA A 20 -11.33 4.26 -10.69
N SER A 21 -12.53 3.71 -10.48
CA SER A 21 -12.66 2.27 -10.25
C SER A 21 -12.46 1.52 -11.58
N PRO A 22 -11.56 0.52 -11.65
CA PRO A 22 -11.46 -0.33 -12.83
C PRO A 22 -12.79 -1.05 -13.10
N PRO A 23 -13.12 -1.35 -14.36
CA PRO A 23 -14.39 -2.00 -14.69
C PRO A 23 -14.54 -3.36 -14.00
N GLY A 24 -15.77 -3.71 -13.60
CA GLY A 24 -16.10 -4.98 -12.97
C GLY A 24 -16.58 -4.86 -11.52
N LYS A 25 -16.91 -6.02 -10.92
CA LYS A 25 -17.33 -6.11 -9.51
C LYS A 25 -16.11 -6.33 -8.61
N TRP A 26 -15.92 -5.42 -7.67
CA TRP A 26 -14.82 -5.42 -6.72
C TRP A 26 -15.36 -5.53 -5.29
N LYS A 27 -14.64 -6.24 -4.42
CA LYS A 27 -14.97 -6.37 -3.00
C LYS A 27 -14.06 -5.46 -2.18
N LYS A 28 -14.62 -4.56 -1.36
CA LYS A 28 -13.82 -3.79 -0.41
C LYS A 28 -13.32 -4.75 0.69
N ALA A 29 -12.02 -4.78 0.91
CA ALA A 29 -11.40 -5.58 1.96
C ALA A 29 -11.23 -4.75 3.23
N ASN A 30 -11.65 -5.31 4.36
CA ASN A 30 -11.39 -4.73 5.67
C ASN A 30 -9.98 -5.08 6.11
N VAL A 31 -9.01 -4.24 5.76
CA VAL A 31 -7.59 -4.47 6.07
C VAL A 31 -7.18 -3.85 7.41
N GLY A 32 -6.19 -4.44 8.06
CA GLY A 32 -5.55 -3.90 9.26
C GLY A 32 -4.02 -4.01 9.18
N PHE A 33 -3.31 -3.60 10.22
CA PHE A 33 -1.86 -3.79 10.36
C PHE A 33 -1.55 -4.94 11.31
N ASP A 34 -0.55 -5.76 10.97
CA ASP A 34 -0.06 -6.83 11.83
C ASP A 34 1.23 -6.42 12.57
N SER A 35 1.09 -6.12 13.86
CA SER A 35 2.18 -5.72 14.75
C SER A 35 3.30 -6.76 14.88
N ASN A 36 3.04 -8.05 14.60
CA ASN A 36 4.08 -9.08 14.62
C ASN A 36 5.04 -8.92 13.45
N THR A 37 4.56 -8.43 12.30
CA THR A 37 5.37 -8.20 11.10
C THR A 37 6.09 -6.86 11.11
N ALA A 38 5.59 -5.89 11.89
CA ALA A 38 6.03 -4.50 11.86
C ALA A 38 7.51 -4.34 12.24
N PHE A 39 8.27 -3.60 11.44
CA PHE A 39 9.62 -3.18 11.80
C PHE A 39 9.66 -2.47 13.15
N GLU A 40 10.77 -2.56 13.87
CA GLU A 40 10.88 -2.17 15.29
C GLU A 40 10.53 -0.71 15.59
N SER A 41 10.67 0.22 14.63
CA SER A 41 10.30 1.63 14.80
C SER A 41 8.85 1.95 14.41
N LEU A 42 8.06 0.94 14.02
CA LEU A 42 6.67 1.09 13.61
C LEU A 42 5.72 0.77 14.76
N VAL A 43 4.87 1.74 15.10
CA VAL A 43 3.85 1.60 16.12
C VAL A 43 2.49 1.47 15.45
N VAL A 44 1.84 0.32 15.66
CA VAL A 44 0.48 0.03 15.20
C VAL A 44 -0.52 0.44 16.29
N SER A 45 -1.60 1.13 15.91
CA SER A 45 -2.66 1.53 16.83
C SER A 45 -3.45 0.33 17.38
N PRO A 46 -4.11 0.45 18.54
CA PRO A 46 -4.87 -0.66 19.14
C PRO A 46 -5.96 -1.25 18.23
N ASP A 47 -6.61 -0.40 17.41
CA ASP A 47 -7.62 -0.80 16.43
C ASP A 47 -7.02 -1.41 15.15
N LYS A 48 -5.68 -1.46 15.04
CA LYS A 48 -4.92 -1.94 13.88
C LYS A 48 -5.22 -1.18 12.58
N LYS A 49 -5.79 0.02 12.67
CA LYS A 49 -6.15 0.84 11.50
C LYS A 49 -5.11 1.89 11.15
N THR A 50 -4.22 2.23 12.06
CA THR A 50 -3.15 3.22 11.83
C THR A 50 -1.78 2.62 12.18
N VAL A 51 -0.77 2.97 11.40
CA VAL A 51 0.63 2.68 11.73
C VAL A 51 1.46 3.93 11.52
N LYS A 52 2.37 4.18 12.46
CA LYS A 52 3.28 5.34 12.43
C LYS A 52 4.72 4.87 12.61
N ASN A 53 5.63 5.40 11.79
CA ASN A 53 7.06 5.27 12.05
C ASN A 53 7.50 6.38 13.03
N VAL A 54 7.87 5.99 14.24
CA VAL A 54 8.30 6.93 15.29
C VAL A 54 9.79 7.27 15.22
N GLY A 55 10.54 6.68 14.28
CA GLY A 55 11.94 6.99 14.02
C GLY A 55 12.94 6.41 15.03
N VAL A 56 12.45 5.78 16.10
CA VAL A 56 13.28 5.14 17.13
C VAL A 56 12.82 3.69 17.34
N PRO A 57 13.75 2.73 17.52
CA PRO A 57 13.41 1.34 17.84
C PRO A 57 12.54 1.22 19.10
N GLN A 58 11.51 0.39 19.03
CA GLN A 58 10.68 0.03 20.17
C GLN A 58 11.14 -1.30 20.77
N ALA A 59 10.90 -1.50 22.07
CA ALA A 59 11.15 -2.78 22.72
C ALA A 59 10.10 -3.82 22.28
N VAL A 60 10.36 -4.51 21.18
CA VAL A 60 9.48 -5.54 20.61
C VAL A 60 10.24 -6.86 20.38
N PRO A 61 9.58 -8.03 20.45
CA PRO A 61 10.25 -9.31 20.24
C PRO A 61 10.73 -9.47 18.80
N ASP A 62 11.96 -9.95 18.60
CA ASP A 62 12.47 -10.37 17.28
C ASP A 62 11.93 -11.76 16.92
N ASN A 63 10.75 -11.79 16.30
CA ASN A 63 10.13 -13.01 15.78
C ASN A 63 10.45 -13.21 14.28
N PRO A 64 10.30 -14.42 13.74
CA PRO A 64 10.54 -14.70 12.33
C PRO A 64 9.71 -13.86 11.35
N GLU A 65 8.48 -13.48 11.72
CA GLU A 65 7.55 -12.72 10.89
C GLU A 65 7.93 -11.24 10.77
N ARG A 66 8.71 -10.73 11.74
CA ARG A 66 9.09 -9.31 11.83
C ARG A 66 10.09 -8.90 10.77
N PHE A 67 9.81 -7.81 10.06
CA PHE A 67 10.82 -7.13 9.26
C PHE A 67 11.94 -6.57 10.14
N SER A 68 13.20 -6.87 9.82
CA SER A 68 14.36 -6.41 10.61
C SER A 68 15.31 -5.48 9.86
N SER A 69 15.10 -5.26 8.56
CA SER A 69 16.03 -4.55 7.69
C SER A 69 15.44 -3.33 6.99
N SER A 70 14.12 -3.18 7.01
CA SER A 70 13.40 -2.12 6.31
C SER A 70 12.14 -1.78 7.08
N PRO A 71 11.72 -0.50 7.13
CA PRO A 71 10.55 -0.05 7.88
C PRO A 71 9.24 -0.44 7.18
N CYS A 72 9.00 -1.74 7.14
CA CYS A 72 7.87 -2.39 6.50
C CYS A 72 6.94 -3.02 7.53
N VAL A 73 5.68 -3.18 7.16
CA VAL A 73 4.66 -3.91 7.90
C VAL A 73 3.69 -4.55 6.91
N LEU A 74 3.07 -5.66 7.29
CA LEU A 74 1.97 -6.27 6.54
C LEU A 74 0.62 -6.03 7.18
N GLY A 75 -0.43 -6.34 6.43
CA GLY A 75 -1.79 -6.41 6.93
C GLY A 75 -2.49 -7.73 6.63
N PRO A 76 -3.45 -8.18 7.46
CA PRO A 76 -4.49 -9.10 7.05
C PRO A 76 -5.64 -8.36 6.32
N PRO A 77 -6.51 -9.08 5.59
CA PRO A 77 -6.44 -10.50 5.28
C PRO A 77 -5.47 -10.81 4.14
N GLY A 78 -5.15 -12.10 3.98
CA GLY A 78 -4.49 -12.61 2.78
C GLY A 78 -5.49 -13.03 1.71
N PHE A 79 -5.06 -12.98 0.45
CA PHE A 79 -5.88 -13.26 -0.72
C PHE A 79 -5.22 -14.33 -1.60
N ARG A 80 -6.03 -15.30 -2.04
CA ARG A 80 -5.64 -16.36 -2.99
C ARG A 80 -6.54 -16.42 -4.22
N SER A 81 -7.50 -15.49 -4.33
CA SER A 81 -8.47 -15.46 -5.43
C SER A 81 -9.30 -14.18 -5.42
N GLY A 82 -9.95 -13.92 -6.55
CA GLY A 82 -10.97 -12.89 -6.70
C GLY A 82 -10.44 -11.47 -6.89
N ARG A 83 -11.37 -10.51 -6.84
CA ARG A 83 -11.13 -9.09 -7.05
C ARG A 83 -11.43 -8.30 -5.79
N HIS A 84 -10.41 -7.69 -5.22
CA HIS A 84 -10.50 -6.95 -3.95
C HIS A 84 -9.91 -5.57 -4.09
N PHE A 85 -10.30 -4.66 -3.20
CA PHE A 85 -9.62 -3.38 -3.07
C PHE A 85 -9.59 -2.91 -1.63
N PHE A 86 -8.62 -2.06 -1.30
CA PHE A 86 -8.55 -1.37 -0.02
C PHE A 86 -8.00 0.05 -0.21
N GLU A 87 -8.30 0.90 0.75
CA GLU A 87 -8.02 2.33 0.69
C GLU A 87 -7.10 2.72 1.84
N VAL A 88 -6.10 3.54 1.54
CA VAL A 88 -5.13 4.01 2.52
C VAL A 88 -5.00 5.52 2.42
N LYS A 89 -5.22 6.20 3.55
CA LYS A 89 -4.93 7.60 3.72
C LYS A 89 -3.47 7.77 4.13
N TYR A 90 -2.78 8.71 3.49
CA TYR A 90 -1.42 9.10 3.85
C TYR A 90 -1.36 10.57 4.27
N GLY A 91 -0.43 10.87 5.19
CA GLY A 91 -0.18 12.22 5.70
C GLY A 91 0.63 13.11 4.76
N THR A 92 1.23 14.17 5.33
CA THR A 92 2.09 15.13 4.61
C THR A 92 3.47 14.55 4.26
N GLN A 93 3.87 13.47 4.93
CA GLN A 93 5.19 12.87 4.82
C GLN A 93 5.38 12.15 3.48
N ARG A 94 6.60 12.17 2.95
CA ARG A 94 6.86 11.97 1.50
C ARG A 94 7.67 10.72 1.15
N GLU A 95 7.90 9.83 2.11
CA GLU A 95 8.64 8.60 1.87
C GLU A 95 7.83 7.38 2.34
N TRP A 96 6.93 6.90 1.50
CA TRP A 96 6.05 5.78 1.84
C TRP A 96 5.71 4.97 0.60
N ALA A 97 5.35 3.71 0.79
CA ALA A 97 4.76 2.90 -0.26
C ALA A 97 3.64 2.01 0.28
N VAL A 98 2.65 1.73 -0.56
CA VAL A 98 1.52 0.87 -0.26
C VAL A 98 1.33 -0.11 -1.43
N GLY A 99 0.96 -1.34 -1.13
CA GLY A 99 0.57 -2.30 -2.15
C GLY A 99 0.33 -3.69 -1.59
N LEU A 100 0.84 -4.68 -2.29
CA LEU A 100 0.73 -6.09 -1.91
C LEU A 100 2.11 -6.71 -1.83
N ALA A 101 2.26 -7.70 -0.95
CA ALA A 101 3.39 -8.59 -0.94
C ALA A 101 2.93 -10.04 -0.89
N GLY A 102 3.75 -10.97 -1.40
CA GLY A 102 3.58 -12.38 -1.10
C GLY A 102 3.71 -12.60 0.41
N LYS A 103 2.89 -13.49 0.98
CA LYS A 103 2.95 -13.83 2.40
C LYS A 103 4.30 -14.42 2.78
N SER A 104 4.95 -15.12 1.85
CA SER A 104 6.30 -15.66 1.96
C SER A 104 7.44 -14.63 1.75
N VAL A 105 7.15 -13.34 1.55
CA VAL A 105 8.19 -12.33 1.31
C VAL A 105 9.26 -12.34 2.40
N LYS A 106 10.52 -12.14 1.98
CA LYS A 106 11.69 -12.10 2.85
C LYS A 106 11.56 -10.99 3.91
N ARG A 107 11.81 -11.33 5.17
CA ARG A 107 11.69 -10.40 6.32
C ARG A 107 13.02 -9.89 6.88
N LYS A 108 14.08 -10.65 6.67
CA LYS A 108 15.39 -10.42 7.30
C LYS A 108 16.44 -10.11 6.25
N GLY A 109 17.40 -9.24 6.57
CA GLY A 109 18.47 -8.83 5.67
C GLY A 109 17.98 -7.96 4.50
N TYR A 110 18.87 -7.63 3.56
CA TYR A 110 18.54 -6.70 2.48
C TYR A 110 17.29 -7.14 1.68
N LEU A 111 16.35 -6.20 1.52
CA LEU A 111 15.06 -6.38 0.86
C LEU A 111 14.89 -5.30 -0.22
N ARG A 112 14.63 -5.72 -1.46
CA ARG A 112 14.30 -4.80 -2.55
C ARG A 112 12.79 -4.74 -2.71
N LEU A 113 12.24 -3.56 -2.97
CA LEU A 113 10.80 -3.33 -3.08
C LEU A 113 10.32 -3.50 -4.52
N VAL A 114 10.55 -4.70 -5.07
CA VAL A 114 10.34 -5.05 -6.48
C VAL A 114 9.55 -6.37 -6.62
N PRO A 115 8.86 -6.60 -7.76
CA PRO A 115 8.07 -7.81 -8.00
C PRO A 115 8.84 -9.13 -7.83
N GLU A 116 10.13 -9.15 -8.15
CA GLU A 116 11.00 -10.33 -8.02
C GLU A 116 11.20 -10.75 -6.56
N GLU A 117 11.07 -9.82 -5.62
CA GLU A 117 11.05 -10.08 -4.18
C GLU A 117 9.61 -10.24 -3.66
N LEU A 118 8.64 -10.52 -4.54
CA LEU A 118 7.22 -10.65 -4.24
C LEU A 118 6.58 -9.38 -3.67
N ILE A 119 7.01 -8.19 -4.13
CA ILE A 119 6.47 -6.90 -3.68
C ILE A 119 5.97 -6.09 -4.88
N TRP A 120 4.68 -5.76 -4.85
CA TRP A 120 4.02 -4.90 -5.84
C TRP A 120 3.48 -3.67 -5.14
N GLN A 121 4.17 -2.54 -5.29
CA GLN A 121 3.87 -1.33 -4.52
C GLN A 121 3.91 -0.07 -5.37
N ARG A 122 3.24 0.96 -4.88
CA ARG A 122 3.34 2.33 -5.35
C ARG A 122 3.41 3.28 -4.16
N GLY A 123 4.12 4.39 -4.33
CA GLY A 123 4.10 5.47 -3.36
C GLY A 123 5.07 6.59 -3.70
N LEU A 124 5.44 7.33 -2.68
CA LEU A 124 6.32 8.49 -2.79
C LEU A 124 7.71 8.11 -2.28
N TRP A 125 8.72 8.36 -3.11
CA TRP A 125 10.12 8.25 -2.74
C TRP A 125 10.69 9.67 -2.61
N LEU A 126 11.42 9.95 -1.52
CA LEU A 126 11.99 11.27 -1.26
C LEU A 126 12.86 11.77 -2.43
N LEU A 127 13.61 10.87 -3.06
CA LEU A 127 14.54 11.19 -4.16
C LEU A 127 13.87 11.36 -5.53
N ARG A 128 12.75 10.65 -5.83
CA ARG A 128 12.08 10.75 -7.14
C ARG A 128 11.41 12.11 -7.41
N ARG A 129 11.28 12.98 -6.40
CA ARG A 129 10.56 14.26 -6.50
C ARG A 129 11.42 15.52 -6.39
N LEU A 130 12.73 15.40 -6.17
CA LEU A 130 13.60 16.59 -6.28
C LEU A 130 13.75 17.07 -7.73
N GLU A 131 13.45 16.21 -8.71
CA GLU A 131 13.69 16.48 -10.13
C GLU A 131 12.48 17.07 -10.89
N THR A 132 11.25 16.96 -10.36
CA THR A 132 10.06 17.43 -11.08
C THR A 132 8.99 18.02 -10.16
N ASP A 133 8.79 19.33 -10.30
CA ASP A 133 7.53 20.04 -10.05
C ASP A 133 7.24 20.50 -8.60
N SER A 134 7.68 21.72 -8.29
CA SER A 134 7.49 22.42 -7.01
C SER A 134 6.04 22.79 -6.69
N ASP A 135 5.11 22.73 -7.64
CA ASP A 135 3.68 23.04 -7.41
C ASP A 135 2.87 21.83 -6.93
N LYS A 136 3.29 20.60 -7.28
CA LYS A 136 2.71 19.35 -6.71
C LYS A 136 3.19 19.07 -5.28
N LEU A 137 4.07 19.93 -4.77
CA LEU A 137 4.70 19.86 -3.45
C LEU A 137 3.71 20.22 -2.31
N GLN A 138 2.56 20.82 -2.63
CA GLN A 138 1.59 21.32 -1.63
C GLN A 138 0.47 20.36 -1.18
N LYS A 139 0.30 19.17 -1.80
CA LYS A 139 -0.72 18.23 -1.31
C LYS A 139 -0.27 17.54 -0.02
N GLY A 140 -0.63 18.16 1.11
CA GLY A 140 -0.28 17.74 2.48
C GLY A 140 -0.98 16.47 2.98
N SER A 141 -1.77 15.79 2.18
CA SER A 141 -2.30 14.44 2.46
C SER A 141 -3.03 13.96 1.22
N GLY A 142 -3.27 12.66 1.13
CA GLY A 142 -3.98 12.09 -0.01
C GLY A 142 -4.50 10.69 0.30
N LYS A 143 -5.00 10.06 -0.74
CA LYS A 143 -5.53 8.69 -0.68
C LYS A 143 -4.94 7.88 -1.83
N ILE A 144 -4.56 6.65 -1.51
CA ILE A 144 -4.25 5.63 -2.50
C ILE A 144 -5.24 4.49 -2.35
N VAL A 145 -5.76 4.01 -3.48
CA VAL A 145 -6.60 2.82 -3.55
C VAL A 145 -5.82 1.74 -4.26
N VAL A 146 -5.74 0.57 -3.64
CA VAL A 146 -5.07 -0.60 -4.18
C VAL A 146 -6.14 -1.60 -4.59
N PHE A 147 -6.14 -2.00 -5.84
CA PHE A 147 -7.00 -3.04 -6.39
C PHE A 147 -6.16 -4.28 -6.72
N LEU A 148 -6.67 -5.45 -6.32
CA LEU A 148 -6.11 -6.77 -6.62
C LEU A 148 -7.06 -7.50 -7.55
N ASP A 149 -6.64 -7.81 -8.76
CA ASP A 149 -7.26 -8.86 -9.58
C ASP A 149 -6.36 -10.08 -9.56
N TYR A 150 -6.69 -11.03 -8.67
CA TYR A 150 -5.83 -12.20 -8.46
C TYR A 150 -5.82 -13.12 -9.69
N SER A 151 -6.98 -13.33 -10.31
CA SER A 151 -7.12 -14.24 -11.46
C SER A 151 -6.39 -13.72 -12.69
N GLU A 152 -6.39 -12.40 -12.88
CA GLU A 152 -5.73 -11.74 -14.01
C GLU A 152 -4.27 -11.35 -13.73
N GLY A 153 -3.76 -11.60 -12.51
CA GLY A 153 -2.40 -11.23 -12.14
C GLY A 153 -2.17 -9.72 -12.17
N LYS A 154 -3.11 -8.89 -11.69
CA LYS A 154 -2.99 -7.42 -11.75
C LYS A 154 -3.07 -6.79 -10.37
N VAL A 155 -2.17 -5.83 -10.14
CA VAL A 155 -2.27 -4.88 -9.03
C VAL A 155 -2.41 -3.48 -9.62
N ILE A 156 -3.51 -2.80 -9.30
CA ILE A 156 -3.83 -1.48 -9.84
C ILE A 156 -3.84 -0.48 -8.70
N PHE A 157 -3.23 0.67 -8.93
CA PHE A 157 -3.12 1.76 -7.96
C PHE A 157 -3.80 2.99 -8.53
N ASP A 158 -4.78 3.54 -7.81
CA ASP A 158 -5.28 4.89 -8.01
C ASP A 158 -4.72 5.78 -6.90
N GLN A 159 -3.79 6.65 -7.25
CA GLN A 159 -3.18 7.60 -6.33
C GLN A 159 -3.63 9.02 -6.69
N ASP A 160 -4.54 9.58 -5.91
CA ASP A 160 -5.12 10.91 -6.12
C ASP A 160 -5.64 11.17 -7.57
N GLY A 161 -6.17 10.13 -8.23
CA GLY A 161 -6.67 10.16 -9.60
C GLY A 161 -5.66 9.71 -10.67
N GLU A 162 -4.42 9.40 -10.28
CA GLU A 162 -3.41 8.85 -11.19
C GLU A 162 -3.41 7.33 -11.11
N VAL A 163 -3.84 6.67 -12.19
CA VAL A 163 -3.98 5.21 -12.26
C VAL A 163 -2.75 4.57 -12.89
N THR A 164 -2.22 3.53 -12.24
CA THR A 164 -1.21 2.63 -12.84
C THR A 164 -1.49 1.18 -12.52
N THR A 165 -0.98 0.30 -13.38
CA THR A 165 -1.11 -1.14 -13.22
C THR A 165 0.26 -1.80 -13.24
N ILE A 166 0.48 -2.73 -12.32
CA ILE A 166 1.60 -3.66 -12.33
C ILE A 166 1.06 -5.05 -12.64
N GLN A 167 1.67 -5.71 -13.62
CA GLN A 167 1.45 -7.14 -13.85
C GLN A 167 2.21 -7.94 -12.80
N ALA A 168 1.50 -8.87 -12.17
CA ALA A 168 1.98 -9.67 -11.07
C ALA A 168 1.78 -11.14 -11.40
N ASN A 169 2.84 -11.93 -11.30
CA ASN A 169 2.74 -13.37 -11.35
C ASN A 169 2.72 -13.91 -9.91
N PHE A 170 1.51 -14.19 -9.41
CA PHE A 170 1.36 -14.69 -8.04
C PHE A 170 1.79 -16.14 -7.88
N ASN A 171 1.82 -16.97 -8.93
CA ASN A 171 2.21 -18.40 -8.85
C ASN A 171 1.54 -19.20 -7.70
N GLY A 172 0.30 -18.86 -7.32
CA GLY A 172 -0.40 -19.50 -6.20
C GLY A 172 0.00 -18.98 -4.80
N GLU A 173 0.89 -18.01 -4.71
CA GLU A 173 1.27 -17.30 -3.48
C GLU A 173 0.06 -16.53 -2.90
N GLU A 174 -0.16 -16.65 -1.60
CA GLU A 174 -1.11 -15.79 -0.91
C GLU A 174 -0.54 -14.38 -0.83
N VAL A 175 -1.29 -13.38 -1.30
CA VAL A 175 -0.84 -11.98 -1.23
C VAL A 175 -1.55 -11.26 -0.10
N VAL A 176 -0.83 -10.36 0.57
CA VAL A 176 -1.28 -9.60 1.73
C VAL A 176 -0.99 -8.11 1.52
N PRO A 177 -1.78 -7.20 2.10
CA PRO A 177 -1.46 -5.79 2.17
C PRO A 177 -0.02 -5.55 2.66
N PHE A 178 0.69 -4.67 1.95
CA PHE A 178 2.08 -4.31 2.20
C PHE A 178 2.22 -2.80 2.36
N TYR A 179 3.06 -2.39 3.30
CA TYR A 179 3.31 -0.99 3.61
C TYR A 179 4.78 -0.76 3.93
N TYR A 180 5.33 0.32 3.39
CA TYR A 180 6.64 0.89 3.72
C TYR A 180 6.45 2.29 4.27
N LEU A 181 7.13 2.62 5.37
CA LEU A 181 7.03 3.90 6.06
C LEU A 181 8.41 4.48 6.38
N GLY A 182 8.82 5.53 5.68
CA GLY A 182 9.95 6.35 6.08
C GLY A 182 9.71 7.07 7.42
N GLY A 183 10.74 7.72 7.96
CA GLY A 183 10.68 8.38 9.27
C GLY A 183 9.54 9.39 9.37
N GLY A 184 8.75 9.30 10.45
CA GLY A 184 7.65 10.23 10.73
C GLY A 184 6.38 10.01 9.91
N VAL A 185 6.36 9.07 8.95
CA VAL A 185 5.18 8.71 8.17
C VAL A 185 4.11 8.08 9.05
N SER A 186 2.85 8.42 8.76
CA SER A 186 1.67 7.75 9.29
C SER A 186 0.76 7.33 8.13
N LEU A 187 0.25 6.09 8.18
CA LEU A 187 -0.71 5.54 7.22
C LEU A 187 -1.95 5.04 7.97
N THR A 188 -3.12 5.24 7.38
CA THR A 188 -4.41 4.79 7.95
C THR A 188 -5.21 4.03 6.91
N ASN A 189 -5.59 2.80 7.23
CA ASN A 189 -6.52 1.99 6.43
C ASN A 189 -7.96 2.48 6.67
N LEU A 190 -8.70 2.70 5.57
CA LEU A 190 -10.11 3.15 5.58
C LEU A 190 -11.11 2.01 5.36
#